data_AF-A0AAE1EDE9-F1
#
_entry.id   AF-A0AAE1EDE9-F1
#
_cell.length_a   1.000
_cell.length_b   1.000
_cell.length_c   1.000
_cell.angle_alpha   90.00
_cell.angle_beta   90.00
_cell.angle_gamma   90.00
#
_symmetry.space_group_name_H-M   'P 1'
#
loop_
_entity.id
_entity.type
_entity.pdbx_description
1 polymer ?
#
loop_
_entity_poly.entity_id
_entity_poly.type
_entity_poly.pdbx_seq_one_letter_code
_entity_poly.pdbx_strand_id
1 'polypeptide(L)'
;MVVTRSEAKQRKEIHVVTGGGGFPGFTLGRRLAQSGHHVRLLDITEPVWELEDGMEFIKGSVVDKAVVAEAIAGASAVYHMASYGMSGKSQFVLRLSAALRRNKFDDFCSRSEVWFCLKDK
;
A
#
# COMPACT_ATOMS: atom_id res chain seq x y z
N MET A 1 -6.65 -32.19 -23.16
CA MET A 1 -5.94 -32.02 -21.87
C MET A 1 -5.76 -30.53 -21.65
N VAL A 2 -6.68 -29.90 -20.90
CA VAL A 2 -6.48 -28.51 -20.49
C VAL A 2 -5.43 -28.56 -19.39
N VAL A 3 -4.20 -28.16 -19.71
CA VAL A 3 -3.15 -27.98 -18.71
C VAL A 3 -3.66 -26.88 -17.79
N THR A 4 -4.18 -27.26 -16.62
CA THR A 4 -4.47 -26.32 -15.55
C THR A 4 -3.15 -25.60 -15.26
N ARG A 5 -3.15 -24.27 -15.43
CA ARG A 5 -1.96 -23.48 -15.11
C ARG A 5 -1.59 -23.83 -13.68
N SER A 6 -0.44 -24.49 -13.57
CA SER A 6 0.27 -24.91 -12.38
C SER A 6 -0.13 -24.11 -11.15
N GLU A 7 -0.38 -24.82 -10.05
CA GLU A 7 -0.24 -24.36 -8.67
C GLU A 7 1.19 -23.84 -8.46
N ALA A 8 1.50 -22.72 -9.11
CA ALA A 8 2.74 -22.01 -8.97
C ALA A 8 2.67 -21.37 -7.60
N LYS A 9 3.12 -22.12 -6.58
CA LYS A 9 3.51 -21.69 -5.22
C LYS A 9 3.47 -20.16 -5.14
N GLN A 10 2.32 -19.60 -4.77
CA GLN A 10 2.17 -18.14 -4.73
C GLN A 10 3.23 -17.63 -3.77
N ARG A 11 4.18 -16.86 -4.30
CA ARG A 11 5.22 -16.26 -3.46
C ARG A 11 4.47 -15.33 -2.52
N LYS A 12 4.68 -15.48 -1.20
CA LYS A 12 4.08 -14.59 -0.21
C LYS A 12 4.67 -13.20 -0.40
N GLU A 13 3.96 -12.37 -1.17
CA GLU A 13 4.35 -11.01 -1.53
C GLU A 13 3.91 -10.03 -0.45
N ILE A 14 4.63 -8.92 -0.32
CA ILE A 14 4.33 -7.86 0.65
C ILE A 14 3.52 -6.78 -0.07
N HIS A 15 2.34 -6.46 0.43
CA HIS A 15 1.45 -5.44 -0.11
C HIS A 15 1.25 -4.35 0.93
N VAL A 16 1.29 -3.08 0.54
CA VAL A 16 1.12 -1.96 1.46
C VAL A 16 -0.15 -1.21 1.10
N VAL A 17 -1.01 -0.97 2.07
CA VAL A 17 -2.24 -0.19 1.91
C VAL A 17 -2.14 1.04 2.80
N THR A 18 -1.96 2.21 2.20
CA THR A 18 -2.07 3.48 2.94
C THR A 18 -3.55 3.85 3.10
N GLY A 19 -3.94 4.50 4.19
CA GLY A 19 -5.36 4.63 4.55
C GLY A 19 -5.96 3.31 5.04
N GLY A 20 -5.10 2.41 5.55
CA GLY A 20 -5.46 1.05 5.93
C GLY A 20 -6.33 0.95 7.18
N GLY A 21 -6.41 2.02 7.99
CA GLY A 21 -7.27 2.08 9.17
C GLY A 21 -8.74 2.34 8.83
N GLY A 22 -9.01 2.92 7.65
CA GLY A 22 -10.36 3.17 7.15
C GLY A 22 -11.02 1.92 6.54
N PHE A 23 -12.36 1.89 6.51
CA PHE A 23 -13.15 0.77 5.97
C PHE A 23 -12.68 0.23 4.60
N PRO A 24 -12.49 1.06 3.54
CA PRO A 24 -12.11 0.54 2.24
C PRO A 24 -10.65 0.03 2.21
N GLY A 25 -9.74 0.69 2.90
CA GLY A 25 -8.34 0.28 3.01
C GLY A 25 -8.20 -1.03 3.78
N PHE A 26 -8.87 -1.13 4.94
CA PHE A 26 -8.89 -2.35 5.75
C PHE A 26 -9.50 -3.53 4.98
N THR A 27 -10.64 -3.31 4.31
CA THR A 27 -11.30 -4.36 3.52
C THR A 27 -10.43 -4.87 2.37
N LEU A 28 -9.68 -3.98 1.70
CA LEU A 28 -8.72 -4.38 0.69
C LEU A 28 -7.58 -5.19 1.30
N GLY A 29 -7.00 -4.70 2.39
CA GLY A 29 -5.91 -5.39 3.08
C GLY A 29 -6.29 -6.79 3.53
N ARG A 30 -7.47 -6.94 4.13
CA ARG A 30 -8.05 -8.23 4.49
C ARG A 30 -8.14 -9.19 3.30
N ARG A 31 -8.68 -8.74 2.16
CA ARG A 31 -8.80 -9.59 0.96
C ARG A 31 -7.44 -10.04 0.41
N LEU A 32 -6.43 -9.17 0.49
CA LEU A 32 -5.06 -9.50 0.09
C LEU A 32 -4.44 -10.54 1.04
N ALA A 33 -4.63 -10.39 2.35
CA ALA A 33 -4.18 -11.35 3.35
C ALA A 33 -4.84 -12.72 3.17
N GLN A 34 -6.16 -12.74 2.96
CA GLN A 34 -6.93 -13.96 2.65
C GLN A 34 -6.51 -14.64 1.34
N SER A 35 -5.89 -13.90 0.42
CA SER A 35 -5.30 -14.44 -0.81
C SER A 35 -3.89 -15.01 -0.61
N GLY A 36 -3.37 -14.99 0.63
CA GLY A 36 -2.08 -15.54 1.01
C GLY A 36 -0.91 -14.55 1.01
N HIS A 37 -1.18 -13.25 0.85
CA HIS A 37 -0.15 -12.21 0.87
C HIS A 37 0.14 -11.71 2.30
N HIS A 38 1.31 -11.09 2.49
CA HIS A 38 1.61 -10.30 3.68
C HIS A 38 1.20 -8.84 3.43
N VAL A 39 0.49 -8.22 4.37
CA VAL A 39 -0.14 -6.92 4.16
C VAL A 39 0.24 -5.94 5.26
N ARG A 40 0.73 -4.77 4.88
CA ARG A 40 0.97 -3.65 5.79
C ARG A 40 -0.09 -2.59 5.61
N LEU A 41 -0.77 -2.24 6.68
CA LEU A 41 -1.72 -1.13 6.73
C LEU A 41 -1.00 0.10 7.30
N LEU A 42 -0.87 1.16 6.52
CA LEU A 42 -0.32 2.44 6.98
C LEU A 42 -1.47 3.44 7.18
N ASP A 43 -1.66 3.94 8.39
CA ASP A 43 -2.64 4.97 8.69
C ASP A 43 -2.29 5.75 9.96
N ILE A 44 -2.82 6.96 10.10
CA ILE A 44 -2.74 7.75 11.33
C ILE A 44 -3.71 7.22 12.39
N THR A 45 -4.81 6.61 11.94
CA THR A 45 -5.87 6.06 12.79
C THR A 45 -5.81 4.54 12.77
N GLU A 46 -5.77 3.92 13.94
CA GLU A 46 -5.82 2.46 14.04
C GLU A 46 -7.16 1.90 13.53
N PRO A 47 -7.16 0.74 12.86
CA PRO A 47 -8.39 0.11 12.41
C PRO A 47 -9.27 -0.26 13.60
N VAL A 48 -10.59 -0.11 13.44
CA VAL A 48 -11.57 -0.54 14.45
C VAL A 48 -11.82 -2.05 14.43
N TRP A 49 -11.31 -2.74 13.40
CA TRP A 49 -11.41 -4.18 13.22
C TRP A 49 -10.08 -4.85 13.57
N GLU A 50 -10.15 -6.03 14.17
CA GLU A 50 -8.99 -6.85 14.51
C GLU A 50 -8.21 -7.27 13.25
N LEU A 51 -6.88 -7.25 13.33
CA LEU A 51 -6.01 -7.70 12.26
C LEU A 51 -6.10 -9.22 12.08
N GLU A 52 -6.18 -9.67 10.83
CA GLU A 52 -6.13 -11.10 10.49
C GLU A 52 -4.68 -11.56 10.28
N ASP A 53 -4.46 -12.88 10.27
CA ASP A 53 -3.15 -13.47 10.00
C ASP A 53 -2.56 -12.96 8.68
N GLY A 54 -1.29 -12.51 8.74
CA GLY A 54 -0.62 -11.92 7.58
C GLY A 54 -0.90 -10.43 7.38
N MET A 55 -1.59 -9.77 8.31
CA MET A 55 -1.72 -8.31 8.36
C MET A 55 -0.85 -7.72 9.47
N GLU A 56 -0.25 -6.56 9.21
CA GLU A 56 0.40 -5.72 10.21
C GLU A 56 -0.06 -4.26 10.05
N PHE A 57 -0.14 -3.55 11.17
CA PHE A 57 -0.48 -2.13 11.18
C PHE A 57 0.74 -1.28 11.54
N ILE A 58 0.98 -0.26 10.72
CA ILE A 58 2.01 0.76 10.93
C ILE A 58 1.28 2.06 11.19
N LYS A 59 1.40 2.57 12.43
CA LYS A 59 0.84 3.87 12.78
C LYS A 59 1.74 4.97 12.26
N GLY A 60 1.20 5.81 11.38
CA GLY A 60 1.92 7.00 10.93
C GLY A 60 1.27 7.67 9.74
N SER A 61 1.80 8.85 9.41
CA SER A 61 1.25 9.68 8.36
C SER A 61 1.88 9.38 7.00
N VAL A 62 1.06 9.33 5.95
CA VAL A 62 1.54 9.18 4.57
C VAL A 62 2.34 10.40 4.09
N VAL A 63 2.29 11.53 4.80
CA VAL A 63 3.16 12.69 4.51
C VAL A 63 4.53 12.59 5.18
N ASP A 64 4.72 11.66 6.12
CA ASP A 64 6.02 11.38 6.71
C ASP A 64 6.80 10.41 5.81
N LYS A 65 7.85 10.95 5.18
CA LYS A 65 8.67 10.19 4.22
C LYS A 65 9.40 9.02 4.86
N ALA A 66 9.82 9.14 6.13
CA ALA A 66 10.55 8.08 6.81
C ALA A 66 9.62 6.90 7.07
N VAL A 67 8.41 7.18 7.56
CA VAL A 67 7.37 6.18 7.79
C VAL A 67 6.95 5.51 6.48
N VAL A 68 6.75 6.28 5.42
CA VAL A 68 6.39 5.71 4.11
C VAL A 68 7.51 4.83 3.57
N ALA A 69 8.77 5.26 3.66
CA ALA A 69 9.92 4.47 3.21
C ALA A 69 10.04 3.14 3.96
N GLU A 70 9.80 3.15 5.27
CA GLU A 70 9.74 1.94 6.09
C GLU A 70 8.58 1.03 5.67
N ALA A 71 7.38 1.58 5.54
CA ALA A 71 6.18 0.83 5.18
C ALA A 71 6.33 0.12 3.83
N ILE A 72 6.93 0.79 2.82
CA ILE A 72 7.10 0.24 1.47
C ILE A 72 8.37 -0.60 1.28
N ALA A 73 9.23 -0.70 2.29
CA ALA A 73 10.46 -1.47 2.19
C ALA A 73 10.18 -2.95 1.90
N GLY A 74 10.67 -3.43 0.74
CA GLY A 74 10.44 -4.81 0.29
C GLY A 74 9.02 -5.10 -0.22
N ALA A 75 8.17 -4.09 -0.37
CA ALA A 75 6.83 -4.24 -0.91
C ALA A 75 6.84 -4.58 -2.41
N SER A 76 6.02 -5.54 -2.80
CA SER A 76 5.73 -5.86 -4.20
C SER A 76 4.73 -4.87 -4.81
N ALA A 77 3.82 -4.33 -4.00
CA ALA A 77 2.80 -3.39 -4.43
C ALA A 77 2.39 -2.42 -3.31
N VAL A 78 1.98 -1.21 -3.68
CA VAL A 78 1.45 -0.18 -2.78
C VAL A 78 0.11 0.32 -3.30
N TYR A 79 -0.89 0.38 -2.43
CA TYR A 79 -2.25 0.84 -2.71
C TYR A 79 -2.51 2.10 -1.89
N HIS A 80 -2.87 3.19 -2.58
CA HIS A 80 -3.20 4.44 -1.92
C HIS A 80 -4.72 4.53 -1.67
N MET A 81 -5.13 4.34 -0.42
CA MET A 81 -6.52 4.46 0.03
C MET A 81 -6.68 5.55 1.10
N ALA A 82 -5.60 6.27 1.43
CA ALA A 82 -5.66 7.40 2.35
C ALA A 82 -6.50 8.50 1.70
N SER A 83 -7.57 8.90 2.38
CA SER A 83 -8.41 10.01 1.98
C SER A 83 -8.79 10.80 3.22
N TYR A 84 -8.65 12.11 3.15
CA TYR A 84 -9.26 13.00 4.13
C TYR A 84 -10.77 13.05 3.82
N GLY A 85 -11.62 12.72 4.80
CA GLY A 85 -13.08 12.59 4.60
C GLY A 85 -13.71 13.83 3.95
N MET A 86 -14.66 13.61 3.01
CA MET A 86 -15.61 14.50 2.30
C MET A 86 -15.42 16.04 2.28
N SER A 87 -14.20 16.54 2.41
CA SER A 87 -13.82 17.96 2.25
C SER A 87 -12.86 18.16 1.07
N GLY A 88 -12.69 17.11 0.25
CA GLY A 88 -12.36 17.23 -1.16
C GLY A 88 -11.09 17.99 -1.49
N LYS A 89 -10.00 17.24 -1.68
CA LYS A 89 -8.96 17.43 -2.70
C LYS A 89 -7.95 16.30 -2.52
N SER A 90 -7.64 15.56 -3.59
CA SER A 90 -6.73 14.40 -3.63
C SER A 90 -7.36 13.04 -3.26
N GLN A 91 -8.30 12.56 -4.09
CA GLN A 91 -8.48 11.12 -4.29
C GLN A 91 -7.52 10.69 -5.41
N PHE A 92 -6.38 10.08 -5.08
CA PHE A 92 -5.55 9.42 -6.09
C PHE A 92 -5.68 7.91 -5.92
N VAL A 93 -6.54 7.30 -6.74
CA VAL A 93 -6.47 5.86 -6.99
C VAL A 93 -5.26 5.64 -7.89
N LEU A 94 -4.08 5.48 -7.30
CA LEU A 94 -2.93 4.97 -8.03
C LEU A 94 -3.15 3.46 -8.22
N ARG A 95 -3.86 3.11 -9.30
CA ARG A 95 -3.84 1.75 -9.83
C ARG A 95 -2.49 1.56 -10.51
N LEU A 96 -1.46 1.27 -9.73
CA LEU A 96 -0.19 0.80 -10.26
C LEU A 96 -0.39 -0.64 -10.74
N SER A 97 -1.03 -0.81 -11.90
CA SER A 97 -1.02 -2.10 -12.59
C SER A 97 0.33 -2.27 -13.27
N ALA A 98 1.35 -2.71 -12.54
CA ALA A 98 2.48 -3.44 -13.11
C ALA A 98 3.39 -3.97 -12.00
N ALA A 99 3.71 -5.25 -12.10
CA ALA A 99 4.82 -5.88 -11.41
C ALA A 99 6.09 -5.03 -11.53
N LEU A 100 6.51 -4.36 -10.45
CA LEU A 100 7.85 -3.79 -10.37
C LEU A 100 8.83 -4.92 -10.06
N ARG A 101 9.19 -5.65 -11.11
CA ARG A 101 10.26 -6.63 -11.12
C ARG A 101 11.60 -5.84 -11.07
N ARG A 102 12.26 -5.86 -9.91
CA ARG A 102 13.64 -5.39 -9.60
C ARG A 102 13.99 -3.91 -9.90
N ASN A 103 14.40 -3.20 -8.85
CA ASN A 103 15.17 -1.94 -8.83
C ASN A 103 14.72 -0.81 -9.76
N LYS A 104 13.83 0.07 -9.25
CA LYS A 104 13.81 1.50 -9.59
C LYS A 104 12.93 2.28 -8.60
N PHE A 105 13.45 2.49 -7.40
CA PHE A 105 12.81 3.34 -6.39
C PHE A 105 12.97 4.84 -6.72
N ASP A 106 14.11 5.24 -7.29
CA ASP A 106 14.42 6.65 -7.57
C ASP A 106 13.53 7.27 -8.67
N ASP A 107 13.05 6.46 -9.62
CA ASP A 107 12.28 6.96 -10.77
C ASP A 107 10.82 7.29 -10.38
N PHE A 108 10.23 6.58 -9.40
CA PHE A 108 8.86 6.83 -8.90
C PHE A 108 8.76 8.20 -8.19
N CYS A 109 9.82 8.57 -7.48
CA CYS A 109 9.95 9.86 -6.81
C CYS A 109 10.07 11.03 -7.83
N SER A 110 10.54 10.76 -9.05
CA SER A 110 10.82 11.79 -10.07
C SER A 110 9.68 12.07 -11.07
N ARG A 111 8.66 11.21 -11.15
CA ARG A 111 7.67 11.22 -12.25
C ARG A 111 6.20 11.22 -11.85
N SER A 112 5.90 11.41 -10.57
CA SER A 112 4.54 11.69 -10.12
C SER A 112 4.46 13.13 -9.59
N GLU A 113 3.72 13.98 -10.32
CA GLU A 113 3.43 15.37 -9.98
C GLU A 113 2.52 15.48 -8.75
N VAL A 114 2.99 15.03 -7.59
CA VAL A 114 2.34 15.26 -6.29
C VAL A 114 3.39 15.58 -5.25
N TRP A 115 4.05 16.73 -5.42
CA TRP A 115 4.92 17.33 -4.43
C TRP A 115 4.67 18.84 -4.44
N PHE A 116 3.95 19.35 -3.44
CA PHE A 116 4.09 20.76 -3.11
C PHE A 116 4.96 20.91 -1.86
N CYS A 117 6.21 21.25 -2.18
CA CYS A 117 7.09 22.22 -1.52
C CYS A 117 7.26 22.16 0.01
N LEU A 118 8.45 21.73 0.43
CA LEU A 118 9.22 22.43 1.47
C LEU A 118 10.71 22.24 1.13
N LYS A 119 11.19 23.13 0.26
CA LYS A 119 12.59 23.55 0.22
C LYS A 119 12.59 25.06 0.40
N ASP A 120 12.80 25.51 1.63
CA ASP A 120 13.39 26.82 1.85
C ASP A 120 14.88 26.62 2.08
N LYS A 121 15.63 27.06 1.06
CA LYS A 121 17.08 27.32 0.95
C LYS A 121 18.06 26.19 1.23
#